data_AF-A0A535KCJ0-F1
#
_entry.id   AF-A0A535KCJ0-F1
#
_cell.length_a   1.000
_cell.length_b   1.000
_cell.length_c   1.000
_cell.angle_alpha   90.00
_cell.angle_beta   90.00
_cell.angle_gamma   90.00
#
_symmetry.space_group_name_H-M   'P 1'
#
loop_
_entity.id
_entity.type
_entity.pdbx_description
1 polymer ?
#
loop_
_entity_poly.entity_id
_entity_poly.type
_entity_poly.pdbx_seq_one_letter_code
_entity_poly.pdbx_strand_id
1 'polypeptide(L)'
;MLELLGLAYTGSGVLASALCMDKSRAAKVMRGVGLDVPEFEELEIKEGVAADVVEGLVARFGLPVVVKPVREGSTIGLTIAKDVDAVA
;
A
#
# COMPACT_ATOMS: atom_id res chain seq x y z
N MET A 1 -9.19 13.74 16.05
CA MET A 1 -10.46 14.35 16.54
C MET A 1 -10.65 14.10 18.02
N LEU A 2 -10.71 12.85 18.49
CA LEU A 2 -10.96 12.53 19.91
C LEU A 2 -9.91 13.12 20.87
N GLU A 3 -8.62 13.06 20.50
CA GLU A 3 -7.54 13.71 21.26
C GLU A 3 -7.75 15.24 21.39
N LEU A 4 -8.21 15.92 20.33
CA LEU A 4 -8.47 17.37 20.36
C LEU A 4 -9.64 17.73 21.27
N LEU A 5 -10.59 16.80 21.44
CA LEU A 5 -11.75 16.97 22.31
C LEU A 5 -11.47 16.53 23.76
N GLY A 6 -10.27 16.03 24.05
CA GLY A 6 -9.92 15.49 25.37
C GLY A 6 -10.70 14.22 25.75
N LEU A 7 -11.27 13.51 24.76
CA LEU A 7 -12.04 12.30 25.00
C LEU A 7 -11.12 11.08 24.98
N ALA A 8 -11.22 10.25 26.02
CA ALA A 8 -10.58 8.94 26.02
C ALA A 8 -11.24 8.01 24.99
N TYR A 9 -10.46 7.11 24.39
CA TYR A 9 -10.94 6.16 23.40
C TYR A 9 -10.12 4.86 23.42
N THR A 10 -10.72 3.80 22.90
CA THR A 10 -10.09 2.49 22.80
C THR A 10 -9.29 2.36 21.51
N GLY A 11 -8.30 1.46 21.51
CA GLY A 11 -7.48 1.17 20.33
C GLY A 11 -6.24 2.04 20.21
N SER A 12 -5.75 2.18 18.98
CA SER A 12 -4.47 2.83 18.68
C SER A 12 -4.57 4.37 18.70
N GLY A 13 -3.50 5.03 19.14
CA GLY A 13 -3.36 6.49 19.06
C GLY A 13 -3.37 7.03 17.61
N VAL A 14 -3.39 8.36 17.44
CA VAL A 14 -3.44 9.00 16.10
C VAL A 14 -2.28 8.54 15.20
N LEU A 15 -1.04 8.60 15.70
CA LEU A 15 0.15 8.24 14.92
C LEU A 15 0.12 6.77 14.48
N ALA A 16 -0.13 5.86 15.42
CA ALA A 16 -0.16 4.43 15.13
C ALA A 16 -1.27 4.09 14.11
N SER A 17 -2.45 4.67 14.27
CA SER A 17 -3.56 4.47 13.33
C SER A 17 -3.24 4.99 11.93
N ALA A 18 -2.69 6.21 11.83
CA ALA A 18 -2.33 6.81 10.55
C ALA A 18 -1.18 6.06 9.85
N LEU A 19 -0.18 5.61 10.61
CA LEU A 19 0.95 4.85 10.09
C LEU A 19 0.47 3.49 9.55
N CYS A 20 -0.35 2.76 10.31
CA CYS A 20 -0.81 1.44 9.92
C CYS A 20 -1.83 1.47 8.77
N MET A 21 -2.53 2.59 8.55
CA MET A 21 -3.41 2.77 7.39
C MET A 21 -2.63 2.94 6.08
N ASP A 22 -1.40 3.46 6.15
CA ASP A 22 -0.51 3.66 5.01
C ASP A 22 0.41 2.45 4.83
N LYS A 23 0.06 1.55 3.89
CA LYS A 23 0.76 0.27 3.70
C LYS A 23 2.24 0.44 3.34
N SER A 24 2.58 1.48 2.59
CA SER A 24 3.97 1.77 2.20
C SER A 24 4.80 2.18 3.42
N ARG A 25 4.28 3.12 4.21
CA ARG A 25 4.98 3.61 5.41
C ARG A 25 5.09 2.53 6.49
N ALA A 26 4.01 1.78 6.73
CA ALA A 26 4.03 0.66 7.67
C ALA A 26 5.09 -0.38 7.28
N ALA A 27 5.15 -0.77 6.00
CA ALA A 27 6.14 -1.73 5.52
C ALA A 27 7.59 -1.22 5.66
N LYS A 28 7.83 0.08 5.39
CA LYS A 28 9.16 0.70 5.60
C LYS A 28 9.59 0.67 7.06
N VAL A 29 8.68 0.95 8.01
CA VAL A 29 8.97 0.85 9.44
C VAL A 29 9.25 -0.59 9.86
N MET A 30 8.41 -1.54 9.42
CA MET A 30 8.62 -2.97 9.69
C MET A 30 9.98 -3.47 9.17
N ARG A 31 10.32 -3.13 7.93
CA ARG A 31 11.64 -3.45 7.35
C ARG A 31 12.78 -2.81 8.14
N GLY A 32 12.61 -1.56 8.58
CA GLY A 32 13.59 -0.83 9.37
C GLY A 32 13.91 -1.47 10.73
N VAL A 33 12.98 -2.27 11.28
CA VAL A 33 13.19 -3.04 12.52
C VAL A 33 13.54 -4.50 12.26
N GLY A 34 13.85 -4.87 11.01
CA GLY A 34 14.28 -6.22 10.64
C GLY A 34 13.14 -7.22 10.45
N LEU A 35 11.90 -6.77 10.29
CA LEU A 35 10.78 -7.64 9.92
C LEU A 35 10.67 -7.77 8.40
N ASP A 36 10.40 -8.99 7.94
CA ASP A 36 10.16 -9.27 6.55
C ASP A 36 8.86 -8.63 6.08
N VAL A 37 8.95 -7.96 4.93
CA VAL A 37 7.81 -7.40 4.22
C VAL A 37 7.95 -7.73 2.74
N PRO A 38 6.86 -7.95 2.01
CA PRO A 38 6.92 -8.16 0.57
C PRO A 38 7.67 -7.01 -0.12
N GLU A 39 8.39 -7.31 -1.19
CA GLU A 39 8.90 -6.28 -2.08
C GLU A 39 7.72 -5.54 -2.73
N PHE A 40 7.82 -4.23 -2.89
CA PHE A 40 6.76 -3.42 -3.46
C PHE A 40 7.34 -2.17 -4.12
N GLU A 41 6.58 -1.62 -5.06
CA GLU A 41 6.79 -0.30 -5.65
C GLU A 41 5.55 0.57 -5.34
N GLU A 42 5.75 1.85 -5.05
CA GLU A 42 4.67 2.81 -4.81
C GLU A 42 4.53 3.72 -6.03
N LEU A 43 3.32 3.79 -6.58
CA LEU A 43 3.02 4.57 -7.78
C LEU A 43 2.02 5.68 -7.45
N GLU A 44 2.25 6.88 -7.96
CA GLU A 44 1.29 7.98 -7.93
C GLU A 44 0.50 7.99 -9.25
N ILE A 45 -0.74 7.50 -9.21
CA ILE A 45 -1.60 7.38 -10.40
C ILE A 45 -2.47 8.64 -10.51
N LYS A 46 -2.17 9.50 -11.50
CA LYS A 46 -2.99 10.68 -11.82
C LYS A 46 -3.84 10.49 -13.07
N GLU A 47 -3.25 9.92 -14.12
CA GLU A 47 -3.88 9.75 -15.45
C GLU A 47 -3.60 8.35 -16.03
N GLY A 48 -3.57 7.33 -15.16
CA GLY A 48 -3.16 5.97 -15.50
C GLY A 48 -1.67 5.72 -15.34
N VAL A 49 -1.23 4.49 -15.68
CA VAL A 49 0.17 4.06 -15.62
C VAL A 49 0.68 3.82 -17.04
N ALA A 50 1.85 4.37 -17.38
CA ALA A 50 2.45 4.17 -18.69
C ALA A 50 2.83 2.69 -18.92
N ALA A 51 2.70 2.21 -20.16
CA ALA A 51 2.88 0.80 -20.48
C ALA A 51 4.30 0.28 -20.19
N ASP A 52 5.32 1.11 -20.43
CA ASP A 52 6.72 0.80 -20.13
C ASP A 52 6.97 0.62 -18.62
N VAL A 53 6.29 1.41 -17.79
CA VAL A 53 6.32 1.25 -16.33
C VAL A 53 5.70 -0.07 -15.92
N VAL A 54 4.54 -0.43 -16.50
CA VAL A 54 3.86 -1.70 -16.21
C VAL A 54 4.73 -2.89 -16.62
N GLU A 55 5.33 -2.86 -17.81
CA GLU A 55 6.25 -3.90 -18.28
C GLU A 55 7.46 -4.06 -17.36
N GLY A 56 8.04 -2.94 -16.90
CA GLY A 56 9.15 -2.95 -15.94
C GLY A 56 8.76 -3.57 -14.59
N LEU A 57 7.56 -3.30 -14.09
CA LEU A 57 7.04 -3.89 -12.86
C LEU A 57 6.82 -5.39 -13.01
N VAL A 58 6.23 -5.83 -14.12
CA VAL A 58 6.02 -7.25 -14.40
C VAL A 58 7.36 -7.98 -14.55
N ALA A 59 8.34 -7.37 -15.22
CA ALA A 59 9.68 -7.95 -15.36
C ALA A 59 10.39 -8.09 -14.00
N ARG A 60 10.17 -7.16 -13.06
CA ARG A 60 10.78 -7.18 -11.72
C ARG A 60 10.11 -8.16 -10.77
N PHE A 61 8.77 -8.11 -10.67
CA PHE A 61 8.02 -8.86 -9.65
C PHE A 61 7.52 -10.22 -10.15
N GLY A 62 7.41 -10.40 -11.46
CA GLY A 62 6.70 -11.53 -12.06
C GLY A 62 5.18 -11.44 -11.88
N LEU A 63 4.48 -12.44 -12.41
CA LEU A 63 3.04 -12.60 -12.24
C LEU A 63 2.74 -13.88 -11.43
N PRO A 64 1.67 -13.88 -10.62
CA PRO A 64 0.74 -12.77 -10.39
C PRO A 64 1.30 -11.71 -9.43
N VAL A 65 0.86 -10.45 -9.59
CA VAL A 65 1.19 -9.34 -8.68
C VAL A 65 -0.07 -8.78 -8.02
N VAL A 66 0.06 -8.28 -6.79
CA VAL A 66 -1.04 -7.63 -6.06
C VAL A 66 -0.96 -6.12 -6.20
N VAL A 67 -1.95 -5.53 -6.85
CA VAL A 67 -2.12 -4.07 -6.96
C VAL A 67 -3.16 -3.65 -5.92
N LYS A 68 -2.87 -2.62 -5.11
CA LYS A 68 -3.78 -2.13 -4.07
C LYS A 68 -3.52 -0.65 -3.75
N PRO A 69 -4.55 0.14 -3.40
CA PRO A 69 -4.36 1.50 -2.92
C PRO A 69 -3.57 1.51 -1.61
N VAL A 70 -2.69 2.50 -1.46
CA VAL A 70 -1.82 2.64 -0.29
C VAL A 70 -2.64 2.80 0.99
N ARG A 71 -3.74 3.56 0.94
CA ARG A 71 -4.50 4.02 2.13
C ARG A 71 -5.93 3.48 2.27
N GLU A 72 -6.29 2.44 1.53
CA GLU A 72 -7.64 1.84 1.64
C GLU A 72 -7.72 0.59 2.49
N GLY A 73 -8.90 0.34 3.05
CA GLY A 73 -9.23 -0.86 3.83
C GLY A 73 -10.16 -1.80 3.06
N SER A 74 -10.57 -2.89 3.72
CA SER A 74 -11.67 -3.74 3.29
C SER A 74 -11.57 -4.29 1.85
N THR A 75 -10.35 -4.50 1.37
CA THR A 75 -10.07 -5.00 -0.01
C THR A 75 -10.54 -4.06 -1.12
N ILE A 76 -10.89 -2.81 -0.79
CA ILE A 76 -11.34 -1.81 -1.76
C ILE A 76 -10.17 -1.46 -2.68
N GLY A 77 -10.40 -1.61 -3.99
CA GLY A 77 -9.40 -1.35 -5.04
C GLY A 77 -8.27 -2.38 -5.14
N LEU A 78 -8.36 -3.52 -4.44
CA LEU A 78 -7.37 -4.58 -4.56
C LEU A 78 -7.61 -5.44 -5.81
N THR A 79 -6.57 -5.64 -6.60
CA THR A 79 -6.55 -6.50 -7.77
C THR A 79 -5.40 -7.50 -7.67
N ILE A 80 -5.67 -8.76 -8.00
CA ILE A 80 -4.63 -9.77 -8.22
C ILE A 80 -4.44 -9.86 -9.75
N ALA A 81 -3.43 -9.16 -10.26
CA ALA A 81 -3.14 -9.10 -11.67
C ALA A 81 -2.42 -10.38 -12.11
N LYS A 82 -3.00 -11.09 -13.09
CA LYS A 82 -2.48 -12.36 -13.63
C LYS A 82 -1.87 -12.22 -15.03
N ASP A 83 -2.07 -11.07 -15.64
CA ASP A 83 -1.56 -10.66 -16.94
C ASP A 83 -1.13 -9.18 -16.84
N VAL A 84 -0.47 -8.69 -17.88
CA VAL A 84 0.09 -7.33 -17.94
C VAL A 84 -1.02 -6.28 -17.92
N ASP A 85 -2.13 -6.55 -18.62
CA ASP A 85 -3.25 -5.61 -18.76
C ASP A 85 -3.94 -5.35 -17.42
N ALA A 86 -4.00 -6.35 -16.53
CA ALA A 86 -4.59 -6.22 -15.20
C ALA A 86 -3.73 -5.46 -14.17
N VAL A 87 -2.50 -5.07 -14.52
CA VAL A 87 -1.60 -4.27 -13.66
C VAL A 87 -1.86 -2.77 -13.81
N ALA A 88 -2.38 -2.34 -14.95
CA ALA A 88 -2.61 -0.94 -15.32
C ALA A 88 -3.87 -0.33 -14.69
#